data_AF-A0A6H2FIG2-F1
#
_entry.id   AF-A0A6H2FIG2-F1
#
_cell.length_a   1.000
_cell.length_b   1.000
_cell.length_c   1.000
_cell.angle_alpha   90.00
_cell.angle_beta   90.00
_cell.angle_gamma   90.00
#
_symmetry.space_group_name_H-M   'P 1'
#
loop_
_entity.id
_entity.type
_entity.pdbx_description
1 polymer ?
#
loop_
_entity_poly.entity_id
_entity_poly.type
_entity_poly.pdbx_seq_one_letter_code
_entity_poly.pdbx_strand_id
1 'polypeptide(L)'
;MFIIDYLFILVLLFSIIFGYFRGFIKEIFIIFNWFISFYISKKYYNYFIFIKNQKIINLYFKKIFLLFIYFILTFLSGYIIKKYLNRKIINQYNIKNINNILGLFFGIFKGCLIILLFLYSLNNIDRSLYKYFLIEKKSLFFIYFNNILQRYKYVL
;
A
#
# COMPACT_ATOMS: atom_id res chain seq x y z
N MET A 1 17.13 -13.81 14.47
CA MET A 1 15.88 -13.33 13.83
C MET A 1 16.09 -13.25 12.34
N PHE A 2 15.05 -13.52 11.55
CA PHE A 2 15.20 -13.68 10.10
C PHE A 2 15.26 -12.34 9.37
N ILE A 3 15.94 -12.31 8.22
CA ILE A 3 16.02 -11.15 7.30
C ILE A 3 14.63 -10.57 6.97
N ILE A 4 13.62 -11.44 6.92
CA ILE A 4 12.23 -11.08 6.61
C ILE A 4 11.59 -10.26 7.74
N ASP A 5 11.88 -10.58 9.00
CA ASP A 5 11.37 -9.80 10.15
C ASP A 5 11.96 -8.39 10.12
N TYR A 6 13.26 -8.28 9.80
CA TYR A 6 13.91 -6.98 9.63
C TYR A 6 13.30 -6.18 8.48
N LEU A 7 12.92 -6.83 7.38
CA LEU A 7 12.26 -6.18 6.24
C LEU A 7 10.89 -5.62 6.65
N PHE A 8 10.07 -6.38 7.38
CA PHE A 8 8.78 -5.89 7.87
C PHE A 8 8.92 -4.76 8.89
N ILE A 9 9.86 -4.87 9.83
CA ILE A 9 10.16 -3.80 10.79
C ILE A 9 10.60 -2.54 10.05
N LEU A 10 11.45 -2.67 9.03
CA LEU A 10 11.93 -1.57 8.22
C LEU A 10 10.77 -0.89 7.47
N VAL A 11 9.87 -1.66 6.84
CA VAL A 11 8.66 -1.13 6.19
C VAL A 11 7.77 -0.38 7.17
N LEU A 12 7.54 -0.93 8.37
CA LEU A 12 6.76 -0.29 9.43
C LEU A 12 7.41 1.02 9.88
N LEU A 13 8.71 0.99 10.21
CA LEU A 13 9.46 2.17 10.64
C LEU A 13 9.42 3.28 9.60
N PHE A 14 9.67 2.95 8.33
CA PHE A 14 9.56 3.93 7.26
C PHE A 14 8.14 4.49 7.14
N SER A 15 7.12 3.63 7.21
CA SER A 15 5.72 4.08 7.14
C SER A 15 5.37 5.04 8.29
N ILE A 16 5.84 4.75 9.50
CA ILE A 16 5.66 5.60 10.69
C ILE A 16 6.36 6.95 10.50
N ILE A 17 7.64 6.93 10.13
CA ILE A 17 8.47 8.14 9.96
C ILE A 17 7.88 9.04 8.87
N PHE A 18 7.57 8.46 7.70
CA PHE A 18 6.95 9.21 6.61
C PHE A 18 5.56 9.71 6.97
N GLY A 19 4.77 8.95 7.74
CA GLY A 19 3.46 9.36 8.22
C GLY A 19 3.53 10.57 9.14
N TYR A 20 4.50 10.62 10.05
CA TYR A 20 4.75 11.80 10.89
C TYR A 20 5.11 13.04 10.06
N PHE A 21 6.09 12.92 9.16
CA PHE A 21 6.55 14.06 8.36
C PHE A 21 5.50 14.57 7.37
N ARG A 22 4.63 13.70 6.85
CA ARG A 22 3.56 14.07 5.92
C ARG A 22 2.36 14.64 6.67
N GLY A 23 1.99 14.01 7.79
CA GLY A 23 0.82 14.31 8.60
C GLY A 23 -0.46 13.59 8.13
N PHE A 24 -1.38 13.39 9.07
CA PHE A 24 -2.62 12.63 8.95
C PHE A 24 -3.48 13.01 7.74
N ILE A 25 -3.72 14.31 7.54
CA ILE A 25 -4.60 14.75 6.44
C ILE A 25 -4.03 14.28 5.11
N LYS A 26 -2.72 14.41 4.91
CA LYS A 26 -2.06 13.96 3.68
C LYS A 26 -2.10 12.43 3.55
N GLU A 27 -1.93 11.70 4.65
CA GLU A 27 -2.03 10.24 4.68
C GLU A 27 -3.42 9.75 4.22
N ILE A 28 -4.50 10.37 4.71
CA ILE A 28 -5.88 10.05 4.31
C ILE A 28 -6.06 10.21 2.81
N PHE A 29 -5.66 11.36 2.25
CA PHE A 29 -5.80 11.59 0.81
C PHE A 29 -5.01 10.58 -0.03
N ILE A 30 -3.82 10.16 0.43
CA ILE A 30 -3.04 9.13 -0.25
C ILE A 30 -3.83 7.82 -0.32
N ILE A 31 -4.46 7.42 0.79
CA ILE A 31 -5.27 6.20 0.87
C ILE A 31 -6.52 6.31 -0.01
N PHE A 32 -7.25 7.43 0.04
CA PHE A 32 -8.38 7.69 -0.85
C PHE A 32 -7.98 7.61 -2.32
N ASN A 33 -6.86 8.21 -2.69
CA ASN A 33 -6.37 8.18 -4.05
C ASN A 33 -6.00 6.75 -4.49
N TRP A 34 -5.53 5.91 -3.56
CA TRP A 34 -5.27 4.50 -3.81
C TRP A 34 -6.56 3.70 -4.11
N PHE A 35 -7.66 3.97 -3.38
CA PHE A 35 -8.97 3.38 -3.67
C PHE A 35 -9.54 3.84 -5.02
N ILE A 36 -9.48 5.14 -5.31
CA ILE A 36 -9.93 5.71 -6.59
C ILE A 36 -9.15 5.09 -7.75
N SER A 37 -7.83 4.98 -7.59
CA SER A 37 -6.94 4.30 -8.52
C SER A 37 -7.38 2.85 -8.77
N PHE A 38 -7.61 2.07 -7.71
CA PHE A 38 -8.03 0.68 -7.85
C PHE A 38 -9.38 0.55 -8.57
N TYR A 39 -10.33 1.44 -8.24
CA TYR A 39 -11.65 1.48 -8.89
C TYR A 39 -11.55 1.79 -10.40
N ILE A 40 -10.79 2.84 -10.76
CA ILE A 40 -10.53 3.19 -12.17
C ILE A 40 -9.84 2.01 -12.87
N SER A 41 -8.87 1.34 -12.23
CA SER A 41 -8.17 0.19 -12.81
C SER A 41 -9.12 -0.92 -13.17
N LYS A 42 -9.99 -1.28 -12.23
CA LYS A 42 -10.97 -2.34 -12.43
C LYS A 42 -11.97 -1.98 -13.53
N LYS A 43 -12.43 -0.72 -13.57
CA LYS A 43 -13.41 -0.25 -14.56
C LYS A 43 -12.85 -0.19 -15.98
N TYR A 44 -11.64 0.32 -16.15
CA TYR A 44 -11.04 0.53 -17.48
C TYR A 44 -10.17 -0.64 -17.95
N TYR A 45 -9.96 -1.67 -17.14
CA TYR A 45 -9.22 -2.89 -17.52
C TYR A 45 -9.71 -3.49 -18.85
N ASN A 46 -11.04 -3.54 -19.03
CA ASN A 46 -11.66 -4.10 -20.24
C ASN A 46 -11.45 -3.23 -21.49
N TYR A 47 -11.40 -1.90 -21.34
CA TYR A 47 -11.11 -0.99 -22.45
C TYR A 47 -9.69 -1.17 -22.98
N PHE A 48 -8.73 -1.43 -22.10
CA PHE A 48 -7.37 -1.73 -22.53
C PHE A 48 -7.26 -3.06 -23.28
N ILE A 49 -8.13 -4.05 -23.01
CA ILE A 49 -8.15 -5.35 -23.71
C ILE A 49 -8.53 -5.19 -25.19
N PHE A 50 -9.24 -4.14 -25.58
CA PHE A 50 -9.66 -3.90 -26.97
C PHE A 50 -8.52 -3.47 -27.93
N ILE A 51 -7.34 -3.11 -27.42
CA ILE A 51 -6.10 -2.96 -28.22
C ILE A 51 -5.55 -4.37 -28.54
N LYS A 52 -6.42 -5.22 -29.11
CA LYS A 52 -6.28 -6.68 -29.23
C LYS A 52 -5.50 -7.09 -30.48
N ASN A 53 -5.13 -6.14 -31.34
CA ASN A 53 -4.58 -6.44 -32.66
C ASN A 53 -3.04 -6.51 -32.73
N GLN A 54 -2.32 -6.43 -31.62
CA GLN A 54 -0.87 -6.70 -31.61
C GLN A 54 -0.54 -7.84 -30.63
N LYS A 55 -0.31 -9.01 -31.22
CA LYS A 55 -0.08 -10.34 -30.61
C LYS A 55 1.14 -10.48 -29.67
N ILE A 56 1.73 -9.42 -29.13
CA ILE A 56 3.10 -9.52 -28.55
C ILE A 56 3.21 -9.05 -27.08
N ILE A 57 2.25 -8.28 -26.54
CA ILE A 57 2.41 -7.77 -25.17
C ILE A 57 1.79 -8.75 -24.17
N ASN A 58 2.67 -9.49 -23.49
CA ASN A 58 2.34 -10.46 -22.44
C ASN A 58 1.42 -9.83 -21.38
N LEU A 59 0.40 -10.56 -20.91
CA LEU A 59 -0.58 -10.07 -19.91
C LEU A 59 0.08 -9.45 -18.66
N TYR A 60 1.27 -9.93 -18.31
CA TYR A 60 2.12 -9.40 -17.24
C TYR A 60 2.60 -7.96 -17.48
N PHE A 61 3.06 -7.62 -18.68
CA PHE A 61 3.52 -6.27 -19.01
C PHE A 61 2.40 -5.24 -18.90
N LYS A 62 1.17 -5.63 -19.24
CA LYS A 62 0.00 -4.76 -19.15
C LYS A 62 -0.37 -4.45 -17.69
N LYS A 63 -0.30 -5.45 -16.80
CA LYS A 63 -0.48 -5.25 -15.36
C LYS A 63 0.58 -4.31 -14.78
N ILE A 64 1.83 -4.50 -15.17
CA ILE A 64 2.95 -3.66 -14.74
C ILE A 64 2.76 -2.21 -15.22
N PHE A 65 2.37 -2.02 -16.48
CA PHE A 65 2.14 -0.70 -17.06
C PHE A 65 1.00 0.06 -16.37
N LEU A 66 -0.14 -0.61 -16.09
CA LEU A 66 -1.23 -0.05 -15.31
C LEU A 66 -0.74 0.37 -13.91
N LEU A 67 -0.01 -0.50 -13.22
CA LEU A 67 0.54 -0.22 -11.89
C LEU A 67 1.49 0.99 -11.91
N PHE A 68 2.27 1.16 -12.99
CA PHE A 68 3.14 2.30 -13.20
C PHE A 68 2.38 3.62 -13.39
N ILE A 69 1.31 3.61 -14.20
CA ILE A 69 0.42 4.78 -14.35
C ILE A 69 -0.22 5.16 -13.01
N TYR A 70 -0.64 4.17 -12.21
CA TYR A 70 -1.18 4.42 -10.87
C TYR A 70 -0.15 4.96 -9.90
N PHE A 71 1.09 4.49 -9.98
CA PHE A 71 2.19 5.05 -9.22
C PHE A 71 2.41 6.54 -9.54
N ILE A 72 2.36 6.90 -10.82
CA ILE A 72 2.51 8.30 -11.27
C ILE A 72 1.34 9.16 -10.78
N LEU A 73 0.09 8.71 -10.94
CA LEU A 73 -1.10 9.42 -10.48
C LEU A 73 -1.10 9.67 -8.96
N THR A 74 -0.66 8.67 -8.18
CA THR A 74 -0.52 8.80 -6.72
C THR A 74 0.63 9.73 -6.31
N PHE A 75 1.70 9.76 -7.09
CA PHE A 75 2.81 10.68 -6.87
C PHE A 75 2.42 12.15 -7.15
N LEU A 76 1.70 12.39 -8.26
CA LEU A 76 1.23 13.73 -8.64
C LEU A 76 0.18 14.27 -7.67
N SER A 77 -0.80 13.46 -7.26
CA SER A 77 -1.82 13.90 -6.31
C SER A 77 -1.20 14.26 -4.96
N GLY A 78 -0.25 13.45 -4.47
CA GLY A 78 0.49 13.73 -3.24
C GLY A 78 1.24 15.06 -3.27
N TYR A 79 1.80 15.45 -4.42
CA TYR A 79 2.46 16.75 -4.61
C TYR A 79 1.46 17.92 -4.55
N ILE A 80 0.31 17.79 -5.20
CA ILE A 80 -0.75 18.79 -5.23
C ILE A 80 -1.30 19.02 -3.81
N ILE A 81 -1.69 17.95 -3.11
CA ILE A 81 -2.20 17.99 -1.73
C ILE A 81 -1.19 18.70 -0.81
N LYS A 82 0.11 18.37 -0.94
CA LYS A 82 1.18 19.00 -0.15
C LYS A 82 1.26 20.52 -0.35
N LYS A 83 1.10 20.99 -1.59
CA LYS A 83 1.18 22.41 -1.95
C LYS A 83 -0.01 23.23 -1.41
N TYR A 84 -1.21 22.67 -1.43
CA TYR A 84 -2.43 23.38 -1.01
C TYR A 84 -2.64 23.36 0.52
N LEU A 85 -2.39 22.23 1.19
CA LEU A 85 -2.64 22.09 2.64
C LEU A 85 -1.62 22.82 3.52
N ASN A 86 -0.34 22.86 3.12
CA ASN A 86 0.70 23.51 3.92
C ASN A 86 0.53 25.04 4.01
N ARG A 87 -0.15 25.68 3.04
CA ARG A 87 -0.23 27.15 2.98
C ARG A 87 -1.41 27.76 3.74
N LYS A 88 -2.52 27.04 3.93
CA LYS A 88 -3.77 27.65 4.45
C LYS A 88 -4.20 27.20 5.85
N ILE A 89 -3.94 25.96 6.27
CA ILE A 89 -4.61 25.39 7.46
C ILE A 89 -3.64 25.10 8.61
N ILE A 90 -2.43 24.62 8.29
CA ILE A 90 -1.54 24.01 9.28
C ILE A 90 -0.66 25.03 10.01
N ASN A 91 -0.40 26.20 9.40
CA ASN A 91 0.47 27.22 9.99
C ASN A 91 -0.29 28.25 10.84
N GLN A 92 -1.62 28.35 10.71
CA GLN A 92 -2.43 29.38 11.38
C GLN A 92 -3.01 28.91 12.72
N TYR A 93 -3.25 27.60 12.85
CA TYR A 93 -3.72 26.98 14.09
C TYR A 93 -2.65 25.98 14.53
N ASN A 94 -2.24 25.95 15.80
CA ASN A 94 -1.23 25.03 16.39
C ASN A 94 -1.51 23.51 16.23
N ILE A 95 -2.41 23.13 15.33
CA ILE A 95 -2.87 21.79 14.96
C ILE A 95 -1.80 20.99 14.21
N LYS A 96 -0.68 21.61 13.79
CA LYS A 96 0.43 20.93 13.11
C LYS A 96 0.94 19.71 13.88
N ASN A 97 1.10 19.84 15.21
CA ASN A 97 1.61 18.76 16.04
C ASN A 97 0.61 17.60 16.11
N ILE A 98 -0.68 17.90 16.30
CA ILE A 98 -1.76 16.89 16.33
C ILE A 98 -1.85 16.17 14.98
N ASN A 99 -1.78 16.91 13.87
CA ASN A 99 -1.79 16.34 12.52
C ASN A 99 -0.61 15.39 12.28
N ASN A 100 0.59 15.72 12.78
CA ASN A 100 1.76 14.85 12.62
C ASN A 100 1.67 13.60 13.51
N ILE A 101 1.17 13.73 14.75
CA ILE A 101 0.98 12.60 15.66
C ILE A 101 -0.08 11.63 15.11
N LEU A 102 -1.22 12.13 14.65
CA LEU A 102 -2.22 11.30 13.96
C LEU A 102 -1.65 10.67 12.69
N GLY A 103 -0.69 11.33 12.02
CA GLY A 103 0.06 10.79 10.90
C GLY A 103 0.94 9.60 11.27
N LEU A 104 1.49 9.54 12.49
CA LEU A 104 2.21 8.34 12.98
C LEU A 104 1.28 7.13 13.02
N PHE A 105 0.11 7.28 13.64
CA PHE A 105 -0.86 6.18 13.77
C PHE A 105 -1.36 5.68 12.41
N PHE A 106 -1.61 6.62 11.48
CA PHE A 106 -1.96 6.27 10.11
C PHE A 106 -0.81 5.58 9.36
N GLY A 107 0.43 5.99 9.63
CA GLY A 107 1.64 5.34 9.12
C GLY A 107 1.77 3.90 9.60
N ILE A 108 1.47 3.61 10.88
CA ILE A 108 1.42 2.24 11.42
C ILE A 108 0.38 1.42 10.67
N PHE A 109 -0.85 1.93 10.58
CA PHE A 109 -1.96 1.24 9.92
C PHE A 109 -1.64 0.90 8.46
N LYS A 110 -1.07 1.86 7.73
CA LYS A 110 -0.62 1.68 6.35
C LYS A 110 0.52 0.67 6.23
N GLY A 111 1.50 0.71 7.13
CA GLY A 111 2.60 -0.27 7.15
C GLY A 111 2.07 -1.69 7.32
N CYS A 112 1.13 -1.89 8.25
CA CYS A 112 0.43 -3.16 8.44
C CYS A 112 -0.35 -3.58 7.18
N LEU A 113 -1.07 -2.67 6.53
CA LEU A 113 -1.75 -2.92 5.27
C LEU A 113 -0.80 -3.40 4.17
N ILE A 114 0.34 -2.75 4.00
CA ILE A 114 1.34 -3.12 2.98
C ILE A 114 1.87 -4.54 3.24
N ILE A 115 2.16 -4.88 4.48
CA ILE A 115 2.63 -6.23 4.86
C ILE A 115 1.54 -7.28 4.58
N LEU A 116 0.28 -7.00 4.94
CA LEU A 116 -0.86 -7.88 4.64
C LEU A 116 -1.00 -8.14 3.14
N LEU A 117 -0.94 -7.09 2.32
CA LEU A 117 -1.04 -7.18 0.87
C LEU A 117 0.11 -7.96 0.25
N PHE A 118 1.32 -7.78 0.75
CA PHE A 118 2.49 -8.54 0.33
C PHE A 118 2.30 -10.05 0.61
N LEU A 119 1.91 -10.41 1.83
CA LEU A 119 1.64 -11.79 2.23
C LEU A 119 0.49 -12.42 1.42
N TYR A 120 -0.58 -11.67 1.21
CA TYR A 120 -1.71 -12.09 0.37
C TYR A 120 -1.28 -12.34 -1.08
N SER A 121 -0.48 -11.42 -1.65
CA SER A 121 0.05 -11.55 -3.00
C SER A 121 0.95 -12.79 -3.13
N LEU A 122 1.84 -13.03 -2.16
CA LEU A 122 2.68 -14.23 -2.14
C LEU A 122 1.84 -15.52 -2.10
N ASN A 123 0.83 -15.58 -1.24
CA ASN A 123 -0.07 -16.74 -1.16
C ASN A 123 -0.84 -17.00 -2.48
N ASN A 124 -1.15 -15.95 -3.23
CA ASN A 124 -1.90 -16.08 -4.49
C ASN A 124 -1.03 -16.41 -5.70
N ILE A 125 0.24 -15.97 -5.71
CA ILE A 125 1.17 -16.23 -6.81
C ILE A 125 1.78 -17.61 -6.66
N ASP A 126 2.38 -17.91 -5.51
CA ASP A 126 3.12 -19.16 -5.28
C ASP A 126 2.90 -19.68 -3.85
N ARG A 127 2.00 -20.65 -3.73
CA ARG A 127 1.69 -21.28 -2.43
C ARG A 127 2.87 -22.03 -1.83
N SER A 128 3.82 -22.51 -2.65
CA SER A 128 5.05 -23.17 -2.20
C SER A 128 5.98 -22.18 -1.50
N LEU A 129 6.19 -20.99 -2.10
CA LEU A 129 6.92 -19.89 -1.48
C LEU A 129 6.19 -19.45 -0.20
N TYR A 130 4.88 -19.25 -0.23
CA TYR A 130 4.12 -18.92 0.98
C TYR A 130 4.28 -19.96 2.09
N LYS A 131 4.31 -21.27 1.76
CA LYS A 131 4.59 -22.35 2.70
C LYS A 131 6.03 -22.36 3.21
N TYR A 132 7.00 -22.02 2.37
CA TYR A 132 8.40 -21.84 2.79
C TYR A 132 8.51 -20.75 3.86
N PHE A 133 7.86 -19.60 3.63
CA PHE A 133 7.73 -18.53 4.62
C PHE A 133 6.96 -18.95 5.89
N LEU A 134 5.96 -19.83 5.78
CA LEU A 134 5.17 -20.38 6.90
C LEU A 134 5.94 -21.40 7.77
N ILE A 135 6.73 -22.28 7.14
CA ILE A 135 7.29 -23.49 7.78
C ILE A 135 8.68 -23.21 8.36
N GLU A 136 9.48 -22.34 7.74
CA GLU A 136 10.90 -22.24 8.11
C GLU A 136 11.24 -21.37 9.33
N LYS A 137 10.33 -20.59 9.94
CA LYS A 137 10.67 -19.84 11.18
C LYS A 137 9.46 -19.21 11.84
N LYS A 138 9.48 -19.26 13.18
CA LYS A 138 8.58 -18.59 14.12
C LYS A 138 8.69 -17.05 14.05
N SER A 139 8.40 -16.43 12.92
CA SER A 139 8.31 -14.97 12.81
C SER A 139 7.05 -14.48 13.52
N LEU A 140 7.23 -13.71 14.59
CA LEU A 140 6.15 -13.17 15.42
C LEU A 140 5.13 -12.34 14.60
N PHE A 141 5.63 -11.52 13.67
CA PHE A 141 4.77 -10.71 12.79
C PHE A 141 3.96 -11.55 11.81
N PHE A 142 4.56 -12.61 11.25
CA PHE A 142 3.87 -13.47 10.29
C PHE A 142 2.74 -14.26 10.94
N ILE A 143 2.93 -14.77 12.17
CA ILE A 143 1.88 -15.45 12.94
C ILE A 143 0.68 -14.51 13.15
N TYR A 144 0.95 -13.26 13.57
CA TYR A 144 -0.09 -12.27 13.81
C TYR A 144 -0.88 -11.94 12.54
N PHE A 145 -0.20 -11.69 11.42
CA PHE A 145 -0.86 -11.38 10.14
C PHE A 145 -1.51 -12.59 9.47
N ASN A 146 -0.96 -13.81 9.63
CA ASN A 146 -1.55 -15.03 9.10
C ASN A 146 -2.89 -15.34 9.78
N ASN A 147 -3.02 -15.12 11.09
CA ASN A 147 -4.30 -15.26 11.80
C ASN A 147 -5.38 -14.32 11.23
N ILE A 148 -4.99 -13.10 10.86
CA ILE A 148 -5.88 -12.14 10.20
C ILE A 148 -6.27 -12.65 8.81
N LEU A 149 -5.30 -13.07 8.00
CA LEU A 149 -5.54 -13.57 6.63
C LEU A 149 -6.40 -14.84 6.61
N GLN A 150 -6.21 -15.77 7.55
CA GLN A 150 -7.04 -16.96 7.67
C GLN A 150 -8.49 -16.63 8.01
N ARG A 151 -8.73 -15.63 8.87
CA ARG A 151 -10.10 -15.15 9.13
C ARG A 151 -10.83 -14.65 7.88
N TYR A 152 -10.12 -14.01 6.95
CA TYR A 152 -10.73 -13.50 5.71
C TYR A 152 -10.84 -14.55 4.59
N LYS A 153 -10.10 -15.67 4.67
CA LYS A 153 -10.18 -16.78 3.69
C LYS A 153 -11.50 -17.56 3.73
N TYR A 154 -12.35 -17.34 4.73
CA TYR A 154 -13.67 -17.98 4.90
C TYR A 154 -14.86 -17.04 4.60
N VAL A 155 -14.61 -15.80 4.20
CA VAL A 155 -15.65 -14.76 4.03
C VAL A 155 -15.78 -14.29 2.57
N LEU A 156 -14.90 -14.74 1.68
CA LEU A 156 -14.94 -14.52 0.22
C LEU A 156 -14.92 -15.87 -0.50
#